data_AF-A0A1M6RMT1-F1
#
_entry.id   AF-A0A1M6RMT1-F1
#
_cell.length_a   1.000
_cell.length_b   1.000
_cell.length_c   1.000
_cell.angle_alpha   90.00
_cell.angle_beta   90.00
_cell.angle_gamma   90.00
#
_symmetry.space_group_name_H-M   'P 1'
#
loop_
_entity.id
_entity.type
_entity.pdbx_description
1 polymer ?
#
loop_
_entity_poly.entity_id
_entity_poly.type
_entity_poly.pdbx_seq_one_letter_code
_entity_poly.pdbx_strand_id
1 'polypeptide(L)'
;MTDLEKLKKLTGESDEELLSLLLEEAESFVLSYTNRKKITSGLDKTVRDLAVIALNRRGTEGEDSRSAAGESYSFESAPKSIYEILNKYRLAKIGGKVHETKAE
;
A
#
# COMPACT_ATOMS: atom_id res chain seq x y z
N MET A 1 15.19 11.60 -7.12
CA MET A 1 13.89 12.10 -6.67
C MET A 1 13.33 11.07 -5.72
N THR A 2 13.42 11.37 -4.43
CA THR A 2 13.05 10.48 -3.33
C THR A 2 11.54 10.26 -3.35
N ASP A 3 11.07 9.12 -2.84
CA ASP A 3 9.64 8.79 -2.74
C ASP A 3 8.83 9.89 -2.02
N LEU A 4 9.44 10.48 -0.98
CA LEU A 4 8.87 11.58 -0.22
C LEU A 4 8.71 12.86 -1.07
N GLU A 5 9.70 13.21 -1.91
CA GLU A 5 9.59 14.36 -2.83
C GLU A 5 8.50 14.17 -3.88
N LYS A 6 8.29 12.93 -4.33
CA LYS A 6 7.22 12.59 -5.29
C LYS A 6 5.85 12.71 -4.61
N LEU A 7 5.70 12.19 -3.40
CA LEU A 7 4.47 12.32 -2.61
C LEU A 7 4.14 13.79 -2.35
N LYS A 8 5.11 14.59 -1.93
CA LYS A 8 4.95 16.04 -1.71
C LYS A 8 4.37 16.76 -2.93
N LYS A 9 4.84 16.40 -4.13
CA LYS A 9 4.32 16.95 -5.40
C LYS A 9 2.93 16.44 -5.77
N LEU A 10 2.60 15.21 -5.40
CA LEU A 10 1.31 14.59 -5.74
C LEU A 10 0.18 15.03 -4.83
N THR A 11 0.46 15.20 -3.53
CA THR A 11 -0.56 15.52 -2.52
C THR A 11 -0.63 17.02 -2.23
N GLY A 12 0.44 17.78 -2.49
CA GLY A 12 0.53 19.19 -2.13
C GLY A 12 0.71 19.42 -0.62
N GLU A 13 0.83 18.34 0.17
CA GLU A 13 1.05 18.41 1.61
C GLU A 13 2.48 18.83 1.93
N SER A 14 2.63 19.67 2.97
CA SER A 14 3.93 20.15 3.43
C SER A 14 4.45 19.42 4.67
N ASP A 15 3.61 18.58 5.28
CA ASP A 15 3.95 17.81 6.48
C ASP A 15 4.78 16.57 6.12
N GLU A 16 6.11 16.69 6.25
CA GLU A 16 7.05 15.63 5.91
C GLU A 16 7.02 14.46 6.90
N GLU A 17 6.71 14.72 8.17
CA GLU A 17 6.60 13.69 9.20
C GLU A 17 5.41 12.78 8.92
N LEU A 18 4.25 13.37 8.61
CA LEU A 18 3.07 12.62 8.21
C LEU A 18 3.31 11.78 6.95
N LEU A 19 3.92 12.38 5.92
CA LEU A 19 4.22 11.67 4.68
C LEU A 19 5.18 10.50 4.90
N SER A 20 6.15 10.65 5.79
CA SER A 20 7.08 9.58 6.14
C SER A 20 6.39 8.41 6.84
N LEU A 21 5.50 8.71 7.80
CA LEU A 21 4.73 7.70 8.53
C LEU A 21 3.80 6.91 7.60
N LEU A 22 3.07 7.61 6.72
CA LEU A 22 2.17 6.97 5.75
C LEU A 22 2.92 6.09 4.75
N LEU A 23 4.13 6.48 4.38
CA LEU A 23 4.97 5.70 3.50
C LEU A 23 5.46 4.43 4.20
N GLU A 24 5.91 4.53 5.45
CA GLU A 24 6.34 3.37 6.26
C GLU A 24 5.19 2.38 6.47
N GLU A 25 3.99 2.87 6.80
CA GLU A 25 2.80 2.04 6.95
C GLU A 25 2.40 1.36 5.64
N ALA A 26 2.46 2.09 4.52
CA ALA A 26 2.20 1.55 3.19
C ALA A 26 3.22 0.46 2.81
N GLU A 27 4.51 0.67 3.09
CA GLU A 27 5.55 -0.33 2.85
C GLU A 27 5.32 -1.60 3.68
N SER A 28 5.07 -1.43 4.98
CA SER A 28 4.79 -2.55 5.89
C SER A 28 3.58 -3.36 5.42
N PHE A 29 2.52 -2.69 4.98
CA PHE A 29 1.34 -3.34 4.41
C PHE A 29 1.68 -4.15 3.15
N VAL A 30 2.40 -3.55 2.20
CA VAL A 30 2.79 -4.21 0.94
C VAL A 30 3.68 -5.43 1.21
N LEU A 31 4.65 -5.32 2.13
CA LEU A 31 5.52 -6.43 2.51
C LEU A 31 4.74 -7.58 3.14
N SER A 32 3.87 -7.25 4.11
CA SER A 32 3.00 -8.21 4.79
C SER A 32 2.08 -8.93 3.81
N TYR A 33 1.44 -8.18 2.89
CA TYR A 33 0.53 -8.74 1.91
C TYR A 33 1.23 -9.64 0.89
N THR A 34 2.37 -9.18 0.35
CA THR A 34 3.13 -9.93 -0.67
C THR A 34 3.95 -11.07 -0.07
N ASN A 35 4.06 -11.15 1.25
CA ASN A 35 4.94 -12.05 2.00
C ASN A 35 6.42 -11.90 1.62
N ARG A 36 6.85 -10.68 1.26
CA ARG A 36 8.24 -10.39 0.90
C ARG A 36 8.96 -9.71 2.05
N LYS A 37 10.29 -9.82 2.06
CA LYS A 37 11.14 -9.11 3.04
C LYS A 37 11.66 -7.77 2.53
N LYS A 38 11.62 -7.54 1.21
CA LYS A 38 12.09 -6.32 0.56
C LYS A 38 11.11 -5.86 -0.51
N ILE A 39 10.96 -4.54 -0.66
CA ILE A 39 10.25 -3.93 -1.78
C ILE A 39 11.08 -4.13 -3.05
N THR A 40 10.40 -4.54 -4.12
CA THR A 40 11.01 -4.66 -5.47
C THR A 40 10.59 -3.48 -6.32
N SER A 41 11.37 -3.14 -7.34
CA SER A 41 11.15 -1.96 -8.22
C SER A 41 9.73 -1.83 -8.81
N GLY A 42 9.00 -2.95 -8.94
CA GLY A 42 7.61 -2.97 -9.39
C GLY A 42 6.57 -2.58 -8.33
N LEU A 43 6.94 -2.62 -7.06
CA LEU A 43 6.07 -2.30 -5.92
C LEU A 43 6.21 -0.85 -5.45
N ASP A 44 7.29 -0.13 -5.79
CA ASP A 44 7.49 1.29 -5.45
C ASP A 44 6.30 2.16 -5.80
N LYS A 45 5.72 1.97 -6.99
CA LYS A 45 4.54 2.73 -7.41
C LYS A 45 3.33 2.41 -6.52
N THR A 46 3.15 1.13 -6.22
CA THR A 46 2.03 0.62 -5.42
C THR A 46 2.06 1.18 -3.99
N VAL A 47 3.25 1.26 -3.39
CA VAL A 47 3.46 1.87 -2.07
C VAL A 47 3.06 3.35 -2.09
N ARG A 48 3.51 4.11 -3.09
CA ARG A 48 3.14 5.54 -3.23
C ARG A 48 1.64 5.73 -3.40
N ASP A 49 1.02 4.94 -4.27
CA ASP A 49 -0.42 5.01 -4.53
C ASP A 49 -1.22 4.71 -3.25
N LEU A 50 -0.76 3.74 -2.44
CA LEU A 50 -1.38 3.40 -1.16
C LEU A 50 -1.22 4.52 -0.12
N ALA A 51 -0.05 5.17 -0.07
CA ALA A 51 0.18 6.31 0.82
C ALA A 51 -0.70 7.52 0.46
N VAL A 52 -0.92 7.80 -0.83
CA VAL A 52 -1.83 8.86 -1.29
C VAL A 52 -3.28 8.53 -0.90
N ILE A 53 -3.71 7.28 -1.06
CA ILE A 53 -5.05 6.85 -0.65
C ILE A 53 -5.24 7.02 0.85
N ALA A 54 -4.26 6.57 1.65
CA ALA A 54 -4.31 6.70 3.10
C ALA A 54 -4.40 8.17 3.55
N LEU A 55 -3.66 9.06 2.90
CA LEU A 55 -3.75 10.49 3.16
C LEU A 55 -5.14 11.07 2.84
N ASN A 56 -5.68 10.78 1.65
CA ASN A 56 -6.98 11.31 1.23
C ASN A 56 -8.12 10.81 2.14
N ARG A 57 -8.00 9.58 2.67
CA ARG A 57 -8.99 8.95 3.57
C ARG A 57 -9.07 9.60 4.93
N ARG A 58 -7.96 10.07 5.47
CA ARG A 58 -7.91 10.75 6.78
C ARG A 58 -8.86 11.97 6.85
N GLY A 59 -9.26 12.51 5.69
CA GLY A 59 -10.26 13.58 5.59
C GLY A 59 -11.71 13.13 5.35
N THR A 60 -11.97 11.85 5.04
CA THR A 60 -13.29 11.36 4.55
C THR A 60 -13.88 10.20 5.36
N GLU A 61 -13.39 9.98 6.58
CA GLU A 61 -13.76 8.83 7.43
C GLU A 61 -15.27 8.69 7.72
N GLY A 62 -16.05 9.77 7.58
CA GLY A 62 -17.49 9.78 7.82
C GLY A 62 -18.38 9.35 6.64
N GLU A 63 -17.85 9.34 5.40
CA GLU A 63 -18.67 9.13 4.19
C GLU A 63 -18.82 7.66 3.80
N ASP A 64 -17.90 6.79 4.23
CA ASP A 64 -17.91 5.33 3.98
C ASP A 64 -19.04 4.59 4.73
N SER A 65 -19.78 5.30 5.60
CA SER A 65 -20.86 4.75 6.43
C SER A 65 -22.22 4.61 5.71
N ARG A 66 -22.36 5.07 4.46
CA ARG A 66 -23.63 4.99 3.71
C ARG A 66 -23.48 4.22 2.38
N SER A 67 -23.99 2.99 2.36
CA SER A 67 -24.06 2.02 1.23
C SER A 67 -22.81 1.13 1.11
N ALA A 68 -22.85 -0.19 0.96
CA ALA A 68 -23.90 -1.08 0.46
C ALA A 68 -23.77 -2.49 1.08
N ALA A 69 -24.86 -3.25 1.06
CA ALA A 69 -25.00 -4.59 1.58
C ALA A 69 -23.83 -5.55 1.27
N GLY A 70 -23.10 -5.97 2.31
CA GLY A 70 -22.59 -7.35 2.41
C GLY A 70 -21.37 -7.76 1.57
N GLU A 71 -20.51 -6.84 1.13
CA GLU A 71 -19.19 -7.21 0.59
C GLU A 71 -18.09 -6.85 1.60
N SER A 72 -17.56 -7.85 2.31
CA SER A 72 -16.44 -7.64 3.25
C SER A 72 -15.13 -7.54 2.48
N TYR A 73 -14.67 -6.34 2.11
CA TYR A 73 -13.34 -6.14 1.53
C TYR A 73 -12.34 -5.75 2.62
N SER A 74 -11.77 -6.73 3.32
CA SER A 74 -10.76 -6.43 4.35
C SER A 74 -9.53 -5.69 3.80
N PHE A 75 -9.21 -4.60 4.52
CA PHE A 75 -8.45 -3.37 4.17
C PHE A 75 -9.24 -2.36 3.31
N GLU A 76 -10.46 -2.05 3.71
CA GLU A 76 -11.53 -1.47 2.87
C GLU A 76 -11.10 -0.24 2.05
N SER A 77 -11.36 -0.29 0.74
CA SER A 77 -11.34 0.78 -0.29
C SER A 77 -10.00 1.14 -0.99
N ALA A 78 -8.97 0.28 -0.99
CA ALA A 78 -7.94 0.39 -2.03
C ALA A 78 -8.54 -0.09 -3.39
N PRO A 79 -8.27 0.56 -4.54
CA PRO A 79 -8.80 0.12 -5.83
C PRO A 79 -8.42 -1.33 -6.16
N LYS A 80 -9.32 -2.07 -6.83
CA LYS A 80 -9.07 -3.46 -7.27
C LYS A 80 -7.76 -3.61 -8.06
N SER A 81 -7.39 -2.58 -8.83
CA SER A 81 -6.12 -2.51 -9.57
C SER A 81 -4.87 -2.61 -8.68
N ILE A 82 -4.90 -2.06 -7.47
CA ILE A 82 -3.78 -2.17 -6.51
C ILE A 82 -3.64 -3.62 -6.05
N TYR A 83 -4.76 -4.26 -5.70
CA TYR A 83 -4.75 -5.66 -5.27
C TYR A 83 -4.30 -6.61 -6.38
N GLU A 84 -4.64 -6.35 -7.65
CA GLU A 84 -4.15 -7.14 -8.79
C GLU A 84 -2.62 -7.09 -8.89
N ILE A 85 -2.02 -5.91 -8.71
CA ILE A 85 -0.56 -5.75 -8.69
C ILE A 85 0.01 -6.51 -7.49
N LEU A 86 -0.53 -6.30 -6.28
CA LEU A 86 -0.05 -6.98 -5.08
C LEU A 86 -0.11 -8.51 -5.20
N ASN A 87 -1.20 -9.04 -5.77
CA ASN A 87 -1.36 -10.48 -6.00
C ASN A 87 -0.32 -11.03 -6.99
N LYS A 88 0.04 -10.28 -8.03
CA LYS A 88 1.09 -10.67 -8.98
C LYS A 88 2.47 -10.81 -8.31
N TYR A 89 2.76 -9.98 -7.32
CA TYR A 89 4.03 -10.01 -6.60
C TYR A 89 4.00 -10.89 -5.35
N ARG A 90 2.84 -11.42 -4.95
CA ARG A 90 2.67 -12.24 -3.75
C ARG A 90 3.35 -13.60 -3.90
N LEU A 91 4.22 -13.94 -2.96
CA LEU A 91 4.87 -15.25 -2.92
C LEU A 91 3.90 -16.30 -2.38
N ALA A 92 3.83 -17.44 -3.07
CA ALA A 92 3.08 -18.59 -2.60
C ALA A 92 3.76 -19.22 -1.38
N LYS A 93 2.95 -19.69 -0.43
CA LYS A 93 3.43 -20.46 0.72
C LYS A 93 3.43 -21.94 0.37
N ILE A 94 4.56 -22.62 0.55
CA ILE A 94 4.68 -24.07 0.40
C ILE A 94 4.92 -24.64 1.81
N GLY A 95 4.01 -25.48 2.30
CA GLY A 95 4.09 -26.05 3.65
C GLY A 95 4.14 -24.98 4.76
N GLY A 96 3.45 -23.85 4.57
CA GLY A 96 3.44 -22.72 5.52
C GLY A 96 4.69 -21.82 5.49
N LYS A 97 5.68 -22.12 4.65
CA LYS A 97 6.90 -21.33 4.51
C LYS A 97 6.90 -20.54 3.20
N VAL A 98 7.47 -19.35 3.25
CA VAL A 98 7.66 -18.48 2.08
C VAL A 98 9.11 -18.63 1.62
N HIS A 99 9.29 -18.90 0.33
CA HIS A 99 10.60 -19.03 -0.28
C HIS A 99 10.86 -17.82 -1.17
N GLU A 100 11.65 -16.88 -0.65
CA GLU A 100 12.10 -15.70 -1.40
C GLU A 100 13.54 -15.96 -1.86
N THR A 101 13.77 -15.93 -3.18
CA THR A 101 15.13 -15.97 -3.74
C THR A 101 15.90 -14.77 -3.20
N LYS A 102 17.08 -14.98 -2.63
CA LYS A 102 17.95 -13.85 -2.25
C LYS A 102 18.25 -13.07 -3.53
N ALA A 103 17.81 -11.81 -3.57
CA ALA A 103 18.36 -10.86 -4.53
C ALA A 103 19.84 -10.70 -4.18
N GLU A 104 20.70 -11.15 -5.10
CA GLU A 104 22.15 -10.98 -5.08
C GLU A 104 22.52 -9.49 -5.15
#